data_AF-A0ABD5FFJ8-F1
#
_entry.id   AF-A0ABD5FFJ8-F1
#
_cell.length_a   1.000
_cell.length_b   1.000
_cell.length_c   1.000
_cell.angle_alpha   90.00
_cell.angle_beta   90.00
_cell.angle_gamma   90.00
#
_symmetry.space_group_name_H-M   'P 1'
#
loop_
_entity.id
_entity.type
_entity.pdbx_description
1 polymer ?
#
loop_
_entity_poly.entity_id
_entity_poly.type
_entity_poly.pdbx_seq_one_letter_code
_entity_poly.pdbx_strand_id
1 'polypeptide(L)'
;MEIFTNDKNIQNKLNRSEFQELLSYFKGLRESVILREIRKKFPDHKHLDKDLEFLIAHGIVSRQDRRYELGLPIITDYPTSGLVEHFIQKTNKEYSAEDLLVWLSEEHWNNGLEKMLAVDFPMPSRYCLENAEFRLVTINSRQELPETLPNYFGNSDEPSLFPNLAGLIGDVNPEFFTNQLNLILERVLAGKAPRRTSIFLKSLIDSGVIAERPEWHVSIPVYDKNFLVDPIRELDNDAAFFFSRQLAERLLDKQESFTYLMKKKA
;
A
#
# COMPACT_ATOMS: atom_id res chain seq x y z
N MET A 1 11.25 8.39 -7.32
CA MET A 1 11.51 7.00 -7.71
C MET A 1 11.60 6.17 -6.46
N GLU A 2 10.86 5.07 -6.46
CA GLU A 2 10.82 4.07 -5.40
C GLU A 2 11.33 2.74 -5.97
N ILE A 3 12.00 1.97 -5.12
CA ILE A 3 12.49 0.64 -5.48
C ILE A 3 11.57 -0.39 -4.85
N PHE A 4 11.08 -1.32 -5.66
CA PHE A 4 10.28 -2.45 -5.20
C PHE A 4 11.06 -3.75 -5.34
N THR A 5 11.01 -4.58 -4.31
CA THR A 5 11.68 -5.88 -4.27
C THR A 5 10.89 -6.87 -3.40
N ASN A 6 11.03 -8.16 -3.70
CA ASN A 6 10.49 -9.23 -2.86
C ASN A 6 11.24 -9.41 -1.53
N ASP A 7 12.47 -8.89 -1.43
CA ASP A 7 13.26 -8.98 -0.20
C ASP A 7 12.90 -7.85 0.77
N LYS A 8 12.13 -8.19 1.80
CA LYS A 8 11.72 -7.26 2.86
C LYS A 8 12.88 -6.59 3.59
N ASN A 9 14.02 -7.28 3.75
CA ASN A 9 15.19 -6.69 4.42
C ASN A 9 15.83 -5.60 3.56
N ILE A 10 15.91 -5.85 2.25
CA ILE A 10 16.38 -4.85 1.28
C ILE A 10 15.40 -3.67 1.27
N GLN A 11 14.09 -3.93 1.16
CA GLN A 11 13.07 -2.88 1.13
C GLN A 11 13.16 -1.97 2.38
N ASN A 12 13.18 -2.56 3.57
CA ASN A 12 13.27 -1.82 4.83
C ASN A 12 14.53 -0.96 4.91
N LYS A 13 15.65 -1.46 4.38
CA LYS A 13 16.90 -0.70 4.35
C LYS A 13 16.83 0.48 3.37
N LEU A 14 16.20 0.28 2.21
CA LEU A 14 16.01 1.33 1.20
C LEU A 14 15.07 2.44 1.68
N ASN A 15 14.12 2.15 2.57
CA ASN A 15 13.20 3.16 3.12
C ASN A 15 13.88 4.22 4.02
N ARG A 16 15.15 4.02 4.41
CA ARG A 16 15.90 5.01 5.16
C ARG A 16 16.17 6.27 4.34
N SER A 17 16.11 7.44 4.99
CA SER A 17 16.31 8.74 4.36
C SER A 17 17.62 8.83 3.56
N GLU A 18 18.72 8.25 4.07
CA GLU A 18 20.02 8.33 3.41
C GLU A 18 20.05 7.56 2.08
N PHE A 19 19.30 6.45 1.97
CA PHE A 19 19.15 5.74 0.71
C PHE A 19 18.23 6.50 -0.26
N GLN A 20 17.14 7.08 0.25
CA GLN A 20 16.21 7.86 -0.57
C GLN A 20 16.90 9.08 -1.21
N GLU A 21 17.79 9.75 -0.47
CA GLU A 21 18.61 10.84 -1.00
C GLU A 21 19.57 10.37 -2.11
N LEU A 22 20.24 9.23 -1.91
CA LEU A 22 21.12 8.63 -2.93
C LEU A 22 20.36 8.24 -4.20
N LEU A 23 19.22 7.56 -4.06
CA LEU A 23 18.38 7.15 -5.19
C LEU A 23 17.87 8.38 -5.97
N SER A 24 17.46 9.43 -5.26
CA SER A 24 17.04 10.70 -5.87
C SER A 24 18.18 11.37 -6.63
N TYR A 25 19.40 11.31 -6.10
CA TYR A 25 20.58 11.81 -6.79
C TYR A 25 20.87 11.02 -8.07
N PHE A 26 20.92 9.68 -8.00
CA PHE A 26 21.19 8.83 -9.17
C PHE A 26 20.13 8.97 -10.26
N LYS A 27 18.86 9.08 -9.88
CA LYS A 27 17.76 9.37 -10.81
C LYS A 27 17.98 10.67 -11.59
N GLY A 28 18.54 11.70 -10.94
CA GLY A 28 18.78 13.01 -11.55
C GLY A 28 20.03 13.10 -12.43
N LEU A 29 20.84 12.05 -12.50
CA LEU A 29 22.06 12.05 -13.31
C LEU A 29 21.74 11.92 -14.80
N ARG A 30 22.48 12.68 -15.61
CA ARG A 30 22.45 12.56 -17.09
C ARG A 30 23.57 11.68 -17.62
N GLU A 31 24.66 11.56 -16.87
CA GLU A 31 25.86 10.82 -17.21
C GLU A 31 26.41 10.13 -15.95
N SER A 32 27.20 9.09 -16.14
CA SER A 32 27.81 8.34 -15.04
C SER A 32 28.91 9.15 -14.34
N VAL A 33 28.89 9.13 -13.00
CA VAL A 33 29.71 10.00 -12.15
C VAL A 33 30.84 9.24 -11.46
N ILE A 34 31.88 9.92 -11.02
CA ILE A 34 32.96 9.30 -10.23
C ILE A 34 32.71 9.44 -8.72
N LEU A 35 33.30 8.54 -7.92
CA LEU A 35 33.13 8.54 -6.45
C LEU A 35 33.44 9.89 -5.79
N ARG A 36 34.40 10.64 -6.33
CA ARG A 36 34.77 11.98 -5.81
C ARG A 36 33.61 12.98 -5.92
N GLU A 37 32.81 12.89 -6.97
CA GLU A 37 31.65 13.77 -7.17
C GLU A 37 30.52 13.41 -6.21
N ILE A 38 30.28 12.11 -6.01
CA ILE A 38 29.31 11.62 -5.02
C ILE A 38 29.70 12.10 -3.61
N ARG A 39 30.95 11.89 -3.19
CA ARG A 39 31.45 12.35 -1.87
C ARG A 39 31.33 13.86 -1.68
N LYS A 40 31.49 14.64 -2.75
CA LYS A 40 31.30 16.11 -2.70
C LYS A 40 29.82 16.47 -2.51
N LYS A 41 28.90 15.69 -3.07
CA LYS A 41 27.45 15.92 -2.93
C LYS A 41 26.92 15.47 -1.57
N PHE A 42 27.55 14.46 -0.96
CA PHE A 42 27.17 13.85 0.31
C PHE A 42 28.31 13.91 1.35
N PRO A 43 28.78 15.11 1.75
CA PRO A 43 29.93 15.25 2.64
C PRO A 43 29.66 14.71 4.06
N ASP A 44 28.42 14.78 4.53
CA ASP A 44 28.01 14.38 5.89
C ASP A 44 27.47 12.94 5.98
N HIS A 45 27.48 12.21 4.86
CA HIS A 45 26.97 10.84 4.79
C HIS A 45 27.98 9.85 5.39
N LYS A 46 27.81 9.55 6.68
CA LYS A 46 28.76 8.76 7.51
C LYS A 46 29.14 7.39 6.94
N HIS A 47 28.25 6.73 6.20
CA HIS A 47 28.44 5.36 5.68
C HIS A 47 28.37 5.26 4.15
N LEU A 48 28.68 6.34 3.44
CA LEU A 48 28.47 6.44 1.99
C LEU A 48 29.08 5.27 1.19
N ASP A 49 30.33 4.90 1.46
CA ASP A 49 30.98 3.81 0.74
C ASP A 49 30.26 2.47 0.95
N LYS A 50 29.82 2.18 2.18
CA LYS A 50 29.07 0.95 2.50
C LYS A 50 27.69 0.94 1.87
N ASP A 51 27.03 2.09 1.82
CA ASP A 51 25.71 2.22 1.22
C ASP A 51 25.79 2.10 -0.31
N LEU A 52 26.83 2.66 -0.94
CA LEU A 52 27.11 2.44 -2.37
C LEU A 52 27.45 0.98 -2.68
N GLU A 53 28.28 0.32 -1.87
CA GLU A 53 28.57 -1.11 -2.02
C GLU A 53 27.30 -1.95 -1.90
N PHE A 54 26.39 -1.58 -0.99
CA PHE A 54 25.09 -2.23 -0.87
C PHE A 54 24.24 -2.03 -2.13
N LEU A 55 24.14 -0.81 -2.67
CA LEU A 55 23.38 -0.55 -3.90
C LEU A 55 23.96 -1.32 -5.10
N ILE A 56 25.29 -1.43 -5.19
CA ILE A 56 25.99 -2.17 -6.24
C ILE A 56 25.74 -3.68 -6.12
N ALA A 57 25.85 -4.22 -4.92
CA ALA A 57 25.64 -5.65 -4.67
C ALA A 57 24.23 -6.13 -5.08
N HIS A 58 23.25 -5.23 -5.06
CA HIS A 58 21.86 -5.51 -5.44
C HIS A 58 21.49 -5.01 -6.84
N GLY A 59 22.46 -4.54 -7.63
CA GLY A 59 22.24 -4.08 -9.01
C GLY A 59 21.44 -2.78 -9.13
N ILE A 60 21.18 -2.08 -8.03
CA ILE A 60 20.47 -0.79 -8.02
C ILE A 60 21.35 0.30 -8.64
N VAL A 61 22.64 0.26 -8.33
CA VAL A 61 23.68 1.13 -8.91
C VAL A 61 24.67 0.23 -9.65
N SER A 62 25.04 0.60 -10.87
CA SER A 62 26.12 -0.07 -11.59
C SER A 62 27.43 0.66 -11.32
N ARG A 63 28.55 -0.08 -11.32
CA ARG A 63 29.90 0.48 -11.27
C ARG A 63 30.74 -0.09 -12.39
N GLN A 64 31.00 0.70 -13.43
CA GLN A 64 31.85 0.32 -14.57
C GLN A 64 32.93 1.38 -14.77
N ASP A 65 34.19 0.97 -14.98
CA ASP A 65 35.33 1.89 -15.17
C ASP A 65 35.44 3.01 -14.12
N ARG A 66 35.11 2.67 -12.86
CA ARG A 66 35.07 3.59 -11.69
C ARG A 66 34.02 4.70 -11.81
N ARG A 67 33.08 4.57 -12.73
CA ARG A 67 31.89 5.41 -12.86
C ARG A 67 30.67 4.70 -12.29
N TYR A 68 29.78 5.48 -11.71
CA TYR A 68 28.58 5.05 -11.01
C TYR A 68 27.37 5.62 -11.73
N GLU A 69 26.36 4.79 -11.94
CA GLU A 69 25.09 5.16 -12.55
C GLU A 69 23.98 4.25 -12.03
N LEU A 70 22.72 4.56 -12.33
CA LEU A 70 21.62 3.68 -11.98
C LEU A 70 21.71 2.37 -12.79
N GLY A 71 21.64 1.23 -12.10
CA GLY A 71 21.70 -0.10 -12.71
C GLY A 71 20.34 -0.66 -13.12
N LEU A 72 19.25 -0.03 -12.69
CA LEU A 72 17.88 -0.46 -12.98
C LEU A 72 17.22 0.45 -14.04
N PRO A 73 16.44 -0.12 -14.97
CA PRO A 73 15.59 0.69 -15.84
C PRO A 73 14.50 1.37 -15.02
N ILE A 74 14.28 2.67 -15.26
CA ILE A 74 13.24 3.45 -14.60
C ILE A 74 11.92 3.26 -15.35
N ILE A 75 10.92 2.77 -14.64
CA ILE A 75 9.56 2.59 -15.14
C ILE A 75 8.78 3.86 -14.83
N THR A 76 8.38 4.57 -15.88
CA THR A 76 7.71 5.87 -15.78
C THR A 76 6.21 5.82 -16.03
N ASP A 77 5.69 4.68 -16.51
CA ASP A 77 4.26 4.41 -16.66
C ASP A 77 3.99 2.89 -16.53
N TYR A 78 2.74 2.51 -16.34
CA TYR A 78 2.36 1.10 -16.21
C TYR A 78 2.56 0.34 -17.53
N PRO A 79 3.25 -0.81 -17.50
CA PRO A 79 3.39 -1.66 -18.68
C PRO A 79 2.09 -2.42 -19.02
N THR A 80 1.07 -2.34 -18.18
CA THR A 80 -0.16 -3.17 -18.25
C THR A 80 -1.40 -2.43 -18.78
N SER A 81 -1.25 -1.19 -19.28
CA SER A 81 -2.40 -0.33 -19.63
C SER A 81 -3.41 -0.98 -20.56
N GLY A 82 -2.96 -1.60 -21.66
CA GLY A 82 -3.85 -2.28 -22.59
C GLY A 82 -4.57 -3.50 -21.99
N LEU A 83 -3.94 -4.20 -21.04
CA LEU A 83 -4.54 -5.34 -20.34
C LEU A 83 -5.65 -4.88 -19.37
N VAL A 84 -5.37 -3.82 -18.61
CA VAL A 84 -6.34 -3.25 -17.66
C VAL A 84 -7.55 -2.69 -18.38
N GLU A 85 -7.34 -1.95 -19.49
CA GLU A 85 -8.45 -1.42 -20.29
C GLU A 85 -9.33 -2.53 -20.86
N HIS A 86 -8.72 -3.57 -21.41
CA HIS A 86 -9.45 -4.73 -21.93
C HIS A 86 -10.25 -5.44 -20.82
N PHE A 87 -9.64 -5.61 -19.64
CA PHE A 87 -10.29 -6.22 -18.49
C PHE A 87 -11.53 -5.41 -18.06
N ILE A 88 -11.39 -4.10 -17.84
CA ILE A 88 -12.49 -3.22 -17.43
C ILE A 88 -13.62 -3.25 -18.47
N GLN A 89 -13.31 -3.18 -19.76
CA GLN A 89 -14.33 -3.23 -20.82
C GLN A 89 -15.12 -4.55 -20.84
N LYS A 90 -14.49 -5.66 -20.44
CA LYS A 90 -15.12 -6.96 -20.35
C LYS A 90 -16.01 -7.07 -19.10
N THR A 91 -15.52 -6.60 -17.94
CA THR A 91 -16.15 -6.86 -16.64
C THR A 91 -17.12 -5.79 -16.16
N ASN A 92 -17.03 -4.55 -16.68
CA ASN A 92 -17.87 -3.43 -16.23
C ASN A 92 -19.38 -3.60 -16.49
N LYS A 93 -19.78 -4.60 -17.28
CA LYS A 93 -21.19 -4.93 -17.53
C LYS A 93 -21.79 -5.79 -16.43
N GLU A 94 -20.96 -6.53 -15.71
CA GLU A 94 -21.39 -7.55 -14.74
C GLU A 94 -21.08 -7.15 -13.29
N TYR A 95 -20.03 -6.35 -13.08
CA TYR A 95 -19.55 -5.97 -11.77
C TYR A 95 -19.44 -4.45 -11.64
N SER A 96 -19.78 -3.93 -10.46
CA SER A 96 -19.47 -2.54 -10.12
C SER A 96 -17.98 -2.35 -9.90
N ALA A 97 -17.51 -1.10 -9.88
CA ALA A 97 -16.11 -0.79 -9.58
C ALA A 97 -15.71 -1.27 -8.16
N GLU A 98 -16.62 -1.15 -7.19
CA GLU A 98 -16.40 -1.60 -5.82
C GLU A 98 -16.29 -3.13 -5.73
N ASP A 99 -17.15 -3.87 -6.44
CA ASP A 99 -17.06 -5.34 -6.51
C ASP A 99 -15.69 -5.78 -7.05
N LEU A 100 -15.22 -5.11 -8.11
CA LEU A 100 -13.90 -5.39 -8.70
C LEU A 100 -12.75 -4.99 -7.78
N LEU A 101 -12.89 -3.91 -6.99
CA LEU A 101 -11.89 -3.52 -5.99
C LEU A 101 -11.79 -4.57 -4.87
N VAL A 102 -12.91 -5.08 -4.37
CA VAL A 102 -12.93 -6.16 -3.37
C VAL A 102 -12.32 -7.43 -3.95
N TRP A 103 -12.75 -7.86 -5.13
CA TRP A 103 -12.17 -9.01 -5.83
C TRP A 103 -10.65 -8.89 -5.98
N LEU A 104 -10.21 -7.74 -6.50
CA LEU A 104 -8.80 -7.44 -6.70
C LEU A 104 -8.02 -7.54 -5.40
N SER A 105 -8.53 -6.92 -4.34
CA SER A 105 -7.88 -6.89 -3.03
C SER A 105 -7.82 -8.26 -2.36
N GLU A 106 -8.89 -9.05 -2.44
CA GLU A 106 -9.01 -10.33 -1.73
C GLU A 106 -8.32 -11.48 -2.46
N GLU A 107 -8.35 -11.50 -3.79
CA GLU A 107 -7.94 -12.66 -4.60
C GLU A 107 -6.72 -12.39 -5.50
N HIS A 108 -6.51 -11.13 -5.93
CA HIS A 108 -5.55 -10.80 -6.99
C HIS A 108 -4.53 -9.70 -6.64
N TRP A 109 -4.44 -9.31 -5.37
CA TRP A 109 -3.47 -8.30 -4.95
C TRP A 109 -2.08 -8.93 -4.88
N ASN A 110 -1.27 -8.70 -5.92
CA ASN A 110 0.05 -9.31 -6.03
C ASN A 110 1.16 -8.36 -5.54
N ASN A 111 1.93 -8.83 -4.55
CA ASN A 111 3.16 -8.16 -4.08
C ASN A 111 4.43 -8.88 -4.52
N GLY A 112 4.30 -10.01 -5.23
CA GLY A 112 5.38 -10.79 -5.79
C GLY A 112 6.02 -10.09 -6.99
N LEU A 113 7.35 -10.10 -7.00
CA LEU A 113 8.21 -9.55 -8.04
C LEU A 113 9.33 -10.54 -8.39
N GLU A 114 9.53 -10.80 -9.68
CA GLU A 114 10.64 -11.63 -10.14
C GLU A 114 11.97 -10.88 -10.12
N LYS A 115 11.91 -9.56 -10.35
CA LYS A 115 13.07 -8.68 -10.34
C LYS A 115 12.81 -7.43 -9.52
N MET A 116 13.90 -6.78 -9.12
CA MET A 116 13.82 -5.48 -8.51
C MET A 116 13.39 -4.44 -9.55
N LEU A 117 12.44 -3.60 -9.17
CA LEU A 117 11.87 -2.57 -10.05
C LEU A 117 12.19 -1.19 -9.52
N ALA A 118 12.55 -0.28 -10.42
CA ALA A 118 12.66 1.14 -10.12
C ALA A 118 11.48 1.87 -10.77
N VAL A 119 10.54 2.38 -9.96
CA VAL A 119 9.30 2.99 -10.42
C VAL A 119 9.31 4.48 -10.10
N ASP A 120 8.98 5.32 -11.08
CA ASP A 120 9.02 6.78 -10.94
C ASP A 120 7.64 7.45 -11.03
N PHE A 121 6.67 6.80 -10.41
CA PHE A 121 5.37 7.36 -10.12
C PHE A 121 4.83 6.68 -8.87
N PRO A 122 4.00 7.38 -8.07
CA PRO A 122 3.38 6.76 -6.91
C PRO A 122 2.38 5.70 -7.37
N MET A 123 2.27 4.61 -6.62
CA MET A 123 1.34 3.52 -6.91
C MET A 123 0.30 3.37 -5.81
N PRO A 124 -0.90 2.88 -6.13
CA PRO A 124 -1.89 2.47 -5.13
C PRO A 124 -1.31 1.52 -4.09
N SER A 125 -1.77 1.69 -2.85
CA SER A 125 -1.41 0.84 -1.73
C SER A 125 -2.64 0.13 -1.18
N ARG A 126 -2.42 -0.97 -0.47
CA ARG A 126 -3.47 -1.72 0.20
C ARG A 126 -3.00 -2.05 1.61
N TYR A 127 -3.80 -1.69 2.60
CA TYR A 127 -3.57 -2.04 3.99
C TYR A 127 -4.76 -2.81 4.56
N CYS A 128 -4.47 -3.70 5.50
CA CYS A 128 -5.45 -4.60 6.09
C CYS A 128 -5.30 -4.62 7.61
N LEU A 129 -6.42 -4.54 8.31
CA LEU A 129 -6.54 -4.80 9.74
C LEU A 129 -7.49 -5.99 9.92
N GLU A 130 -7.00 -7.10 10.46
CA GLU A 130 -7.78 -8.34 10.49
C GLU A 130 -7.59 -9.16 11.76
N ASN A 131 -8.58 -9.98 12.05
CA ASN A 131 -8.52 -11.05 13.04
C ASN A 131 -9.19 -12.31 12.49
N ALA A 132 -9.64 -13.22 13.36
CA ALA A 132 -10.32 -14.45 12.95
C ALA A 132 -11.72 -14.21 12.33
N GLU A 133 -12.44 -13.17 12.75
CA GLU A 133 -13.85 -12.94 12.40
C GLU A 133 -14.02 -12.00 11.20
N PHE A 134 -13.13 -11.04 11.03
CA PHE A 134 -13.22 -10.07 9.95
C PHE A 134 -11.86 -9.59 9.43
N ARG A 135 -11.92 -8.92 8.29
CA ARG A 135 -10.84 -8.13 7.70
C ARG A 135 -11.40 -6.77 7.28
N LEU A 136 -10.82 -5.70 7.80
CA LEU A 136 -11.06 -4.34 7.35
C LEU A 136 -9.93 -3.96 6.39
N VAL A 137 -10.29 -3.53 5.18
CA VAL A 137 -9.32 -3.24 4.13
C VAL A 137 -9.51 -1.82 3.65
N THR A 138 -8.38 -1.13 3.41
CA THR A 138 -8.36 0.12 2.66
C THR A 138 -7.44 -0.03 1.45
N ILE A 139 -7.96 0.29 0.27
CA ILE A 139 -7.19 0.44 -0.96
C ILE A 139 -7.07 1.94 -1.22
N ASN A 140 -5.85 2.45 -1.29
CA ASN A 140 -5.58 3.87 -1.47
C ASN A 140 -5.21 4.16 -2.91
N SER A 141 -5.61 5.32 -3.39
CA SER A 141 -5.08 5.92 -4.60
C SER A 141 -3.59 6.26 -4.42
N ARG A 142 -2.94 6.66 -5.51
CA ARG A 142 -1.54 7.07 -5.48
C ARG A 142 -1.29 8.46 -4.87
N GLN A 143 -2.33 9.24 -4.57
CA GLN A 143 -2.19 10.67 -4.23
C GLN A 143 -2.23 10.92 -2.73
N GLU A 144 -3.11 10.23 -2.01
CA GLU A 144 -3.36 10.51 -0.60
C GLU A 144 -3.50 9.21 0.20
N LEU A 145 -3.10 9.29 1.46
CA LEU A 145 -3.21 8.21 2.43
C LEU A 145 -4.18 8.65 3.53
N PRO A 146 -5.50 8.48 3.34
CA PRO A 146 -6.51 8.96 4.29
C PRO A 146 -6.41 8.26 5.64
N GLU A 147 -6.93 8.91 6.68
CA GLU A 147 -6.85 8.45 8.06
C GLU A 147 -7.85 7.34 8.38
N THR A 148 -7.60 6.17 7.80
CA THR A 148 -8.37 4.94 8.04
C THR A 148 -7.64 4.03 9.03
N LEU A 149 -8.39 3.16 9.70
CA LEU A 149 -7.78 2.17 10.61
C LEU A 149 -6.76 1.26 9.91
N PRO A 150 -7.04 0.68 8.72
CA PRO A 150 -6.04 -0.13 8.03
C PRO A 150 -4.77 0.66 7.69
N ASN A 151 -4.90 1.93 7.23
CA ASN A 151 -3.74 2.76 6.91
C ASN A 151 -2.89 3.06 8.15
N TYR A 152 -3.53 3.39 9.28
CA TYR A 152 -2.83 3.65 10.54
C TYR A 152 -2.00 2.44 11.00
N PHE A 153 -2.62 1.26 11.10
CA PHE A 153 -1.91 0.06 11.53
C PHE A 153 -0.92 -0.48 10.49
N GLY A 154 -1.19 -0.25 9.21
CA GLY A 154 -0.30 -0.61 8.11
C GLY A 154 0.98 0.22 8.05
N ASN A 155 1.00 1.39 8.69
CA ASN A 155 2.12 2.33 8.75
C ASN A 155 2.46 2.66 10.21
N SER A 156 2.50 1.64 11.08
CA SER A 156 2.74 1.80 12.51
C SER A 156 4.08 2.44 12.86
N ASP A 157 5.05 2.42 11.94
CA ASP A 157 6.36 3.06 12.10
C ASP A 157 6.31 4.58 11.90
N GLU A 158 5.23 5.10 11.30
CA GLU A 158 5.02 6.52 11.01
C GLU A 158 3.65 7.03 11.52
N PRO A 159 3.36 6.93 12.83
CA PRO A 159 2.07 7.30 13.40
C PRO A 159 1.73 8.80 13.19
N SER A 160 2.74 9.65 12.96
CA SER A 160 2.55 11.07 12.64
C SER A 160 1.77 11.33 11.35
N LEU A 161 1.65 10.33 10.46
CA LEU A 161 0.80 10.43 9.27
C LEU A 161 -0.69 10.47 9.62
N PHE A 162 -1.07 10.00 10.82
CA PHE A 162 -2.45 9.83 11.27
C PHE A 162 -2.64 10.47 12.66
N PRO A 163 -2.66 11.81 12.76
CA PRO A 163 -2.57 12.49 14.04
C PRO A 163 -3.77 12.23 14.98
N ASN A 164 -4.98 12.06 14.44
CA ASN A 164 -6.18 11.82 15.24
C ASN A 164 -6.16 10.39 15.82
N LEU A 165 -5.85 9.40 14.98
CA LEU A 165 -5.74 8.00 15.39
C LEU A 165 -4.53 7.77 16.29
N ALA A 166 -3.39 8.39 15.99
CA ALA A 166 -2.20 8.31 16.85
C ALA A 166 -2.45 8.92 18.23
N GLY A 167 -3.12 10.08 18.30
CA GLY A 167 -3.48 10.71 19.58
C GLY A 167 -4.49 9.90 20.40
N LEU A 168 -5.34 9.10 19.73
CA LEU A 168 -6.40 8.31 20.37
C LEU A 168 -5.95 6.89 20.75
N ILE A 169 -5.20 6.23 19.87
CA ILE A 169 -4.80 4.82 19.99
C ILE A 169 -3.41 4.71 20.62
N GLY A 170 -2.45 5.55 20.23
CA GLY A 170 -1.07 5.50 20.72
C GLY A 170 -0.41 4.13 20.50
N ASP A 171 0.26 3.60 21.52
CA ASP A 171 1.05 2.36 21.43
C ASP A 171 0.23 1.07 21.63
N VAL A 172 -1.09 1.12 21.40
CA VAL A 172 -1.94 -0.06 21.59
C VAL A 172 -1.55 -1.15 20.60
N ASN A 173 -1.35 -2.36 21.12
CA ASN A 173 -1.04 -3.53 20.32
C ASN A 173 -2.14 -3.82 19.26
N PRO A 174 -1.79 -4.01 17.98
CA PRO A 174 -2.77 -4.19 16.90
C PRO A 174 -3.70 -5.41 17.07
N GLU A 175 -3.18 -6.52 17.60
CA GLU A 175 -3.97 -7.74 17.83
C GLU A 175 -5.02 -7.50 18.91
N PHE A 176 -4.60 -6.89 20.03
CA PHE A 176 -5.53 -6.51 21.09
C PHE A 176 -6.57 -5.51 20.58
N PHE A 177 -6.16 -4.49 19.82
CA PHE A 177 -7.05 -3.49 19.24
C PHE A 177 -8.13 -4.16 18.36
N THR A 178 -7.71 -5.00 17.42
CA THR A 178 -8.62 -5.63 16.45
C THR A 178 -9.63 -6.55 17.14
N ASN A 179 -9.21 -7.26 18.20
CA ASN A 179 -10.12 -8.10 18.99
C ASN A 179 -11.20 -7.29 19.72
N GLN A 180 -10.92 -6.06 20.15
CA GLN A 180 -11.95 -5.19 20.74
C GLN A 180 -12.97 -4.71 19.71
N LEU A 181 -12.60 -4.61 18.44
CA LEU A 181 -13.51 -4.18 17.37
C LEU A 181 -14.64 -5.20 17.13
N ASN A 182 -14.40 -6.50 17.29
CA ASN A 182 -15.41 -7.56 17.09
C ASN A 182 -16.72 -7.26 17.81
N LEU A 183 -16.63 -7.03 19.12
CA LEU A 183 -17.79 -6.83 19.99
C LEU A 183 -18.58 -5.56 19.63
N ILE A 184 -17.90 -4.57 19.06
CA ILE A 184 -18.51 -3.31 18.62
C ILE A 184 -19.20 -3.53 17.26
N LEU A 185 -18.47 -4.07 16.29
CA LEU A 185 -18.96 -4.31 14.94
C LEU A 185 -20.15 -5.27 14.92
N GLU A 186 -20.12 -6.38 15.66
CA GLU A 186 -21.26 -7.31 15.78
C GLU A 186 -22.54 -6.61 16.23
N ARG A 187 -22.44 -5.69 17.19
CA ARG A 187 -23.59 -4.97 17.71
C ARG A 187 -24.12 -3.95 16.71
N VAL A 188 -23.23 -3.17 16.11
CA VAL A 188 -23.62 -2.13 15.15
C VAL A 188 -24.18 -2.76 13.87
N LEU A 189 -23.62 -3.89 13.41
CA LEU A 189 -24.18 -4.69 12.31
C LEU A 189 -25.58 -5.25 12.64
N ALA A 190 -25.87 -5.50 13.92
CA ALA A 190 -27.21 -5.88 14.39
C ALA A 190 -28.14 -4.67 14.64
N GLY A 191 -27.74 -3.46 14.21
CA GLY A 191 -28.51 -2.21 14.41
C GLY A 191 -28.60 -1.76 15.86
N LYS A 192 -27.68 -2.22 16.72
CA LYS A 192 -27.70 -1.94 18.17
C LYS A 192 -26.57 -0.99 18.55
N ALA A 193 -26.90 -0.06 19.43
CA ALA A 193 -25.89 0.81 20.03
C ALA A 193 -24.78 0.00 20.74
N PRO A 194 -23.51 0.42 20.63
CA PRO A 194 -22.40 -0.10 21.42
C PRO A 194 -22.71 0.00 22.93
N ARG A 195 -22.17 -0.93 23.73
CA ARG A 195 -22.47 -0.99 25.18
C ARG A 195 -21.76 0.10 25.99
N ARG A 196 -20.59 0.54 25.53
CA ARG A 196 -19.70 1.43 26.27
C ARG A 196 -18.97 2.33 25.28
N THR A 197 -18.71 3.56 25.70
CA THR A 197 -17.73 4.42 25.05
C THR A 197 -16.33 3.88 25.30
N SER A 198 -15.47 3.96 24.30
CA SER A 198 -14.08 3.49 24.37
C SER A 198 -13.26 4.14 23.26
N ILE A 199 -11.93 4.08 23.37
CA ILE A 199 -11.02 4.50 22.29
C ILE A 199 -11.28 3.70 21.00
N PHE A 200 -11.65 2.41 21.11
CA PHE A 200 -11.98 1.54 19.98
C PHE A 200 -13.24 1.98 19.24
N LEU A 201 -14.27 2.38 19.99
CA LEU A 201 -15.49 2.91 19.39
C LEU A 201 -15.20 4.26 18.72
N LYS A 202 -14.49 5.14 19.42
CA LYS A 202 -14.15 6.47 18.91
C LYS A 202 -13.30 6.37 17.64
N SER A 203 -12.34 5.44 17.58
CA SER A 203 -11.51 5.22 16.40
C SER A 203 -12.30 4.68 15.20
N LEU A 204 -13.33 3.86 15.42
CA LEU A 204 -14.23 3.40 14.36
C LEU A 204 -15.09 4.54 13.78
N ILE A 205 -15.46 5.51 14.62
CA ILE A 205 -16.20 6.70 14.18
C ILE A 205 -15.27 7.66 13.43
N ASP A 206 -14.11 7.95 14.01
CA ASP A 206 -13.16 8.93 13.45
C ASP A 206 -12.56 8.45 12.12
N SER A 207 -12.40 7.14 11.94
CA SER A 207 -11.99 6.52 10.65
C SER A 207 -13.13 6.31 9.65
N GLY A 208 -14.36 6.73 9.99
CA GLY A 208 -15.53 6.61 9.10
C GLY A 208 -16.07 5.19 8.91
N VAL A 209 -15.64 4.21 9.71
CA VAL A 209 -16.15 2.82 9.62
C VAL A 209 -17.58 2.73 10.15
N ILE A 210 -17.91 3.50 11.19
CA ILE A 210 -19.23 3.52 11.84
C ILE A 210 -19.74 4.96 11.95
N ALA A 211 -21.04 5.15 11.78
CA ALA A 211 -21.74 6.38 12.14
C ALA A 211 -22.70 6.15 13.32
N GLU A 212 -22.81 7.16 14.19
CA GLU A 212 -23.73 7.18 15.33
C GLU A 212 -25.10 7.77 14.96
N ARG A 213 -25.15 8.63 13.92
CA ARG A 213 -26.34 9.42 13.57
C ARG A 213 -26.73 9.21 12.10
N PRO A 214 -28.02 9.11 11.77
CA PRO A 214 -29.18 9.20 12.67
C PRO A 214 -29.38 7.97 13.58
N GLU A 215 -28.86 6.81 13.18
CA GLU A 215 -28.81 5.59 13.97
C GLU A 215 -27.41 4.96 13.86
N TRP A 216 -27.09 4.04 14.76
CA TRP A 216 -25.83 3.30 14.70
C TRP A 216 -25.80 2.37 13.49
N HIS A 217 -24.91 2.63 12.54
CA HIS A 217 -24.70 1.75 11.39
C HIS A 217 -23.23 1.70 10.97
N VAL A 218 -22.86 0.64 10.26
CA VAL A 218 -21.58 0.58 9.55
C VAL A 218 -21.72 1.44 8.30
N SER A 219 -20.79 2.39 8.12
CA SER A 219 -20.83 3.38 7.04
C SER A 219 -20.12 2.90 5.77
N ILE A 220 -19.31 1.86 5.89
CA ILE A 220 -18.59 1.22 4.79
C ILE A 220 -19.33 -0.01 4.26
N PRO A 221 -19.12 -0.41 3.00
CA PRO A 221 -19.65 -1.65 2.45
C PRO A 221 -19.18 -2.88 3.23
N VAL A 222 -20.08 -3.87 3.37
CA VAL A 222 -19.83 -5.12 4.10
C VAL A 222 -20.04 -6.30 3.17
N TYR A 223 -19.03 -7.17 3.05
CA TYR A 223 -19.02 -8.35 2.18
C TYR A 223 -18.87 -9.63 3.01
N ASP A 224 -19.46 -10.72 2.54
CA ASP A 224 -19.43 -12.05 3.16
C ASP A 224 -19.09 -13.18 2.17
N LYS A 225 -18.76 -12.80 0.93
CA LYS A 225 -18.42 -13.69 -0.18
C LYS A 225 -17.37 -13.04 -1.07
N ASN A 226 -16.57 -13.89 -1.69
CA ASN A 226 -15.65 -13.46 -2.74
C ASN A 226 -16.39 -13.43 -4.08
N PHE A 227 -15.91 -12.60 -4.99
CA PHE A 227 -16.44 -12.51 -6.34
C PHE A 227 -15.72 -13.51 -7.25
N LEU A 228 -16.50 -14.19 -8.09
CA LEU A 228 -15.97 -15.08 -9.11
C LEU A 228 -15.85 -14.31 -10.42
N VAL A 229 -14.83 -13.46 -10.50
CA VAL A 229 -14.51 -12.78 -11.76
C VAL A 229 -13.69 -13.72 -12.62
N ASP A 230 -14.02 -13.77 -13.92
CA ASP A 230 -13.29 -14.60 -14.88
C ASP A 230 -11.78 -14.37 -14.74
N PRO A 231 -10.99 -15.46 -14.65
CA PRO A 231 -9.56 -15.34 -14.44
C PRO A 231 -8.93 -14.56 -15.60
N ILE A 232 -8.05 -13.62 -15.24
CA ILE A 232 -7.13 -13.01 -16.19
C ILE A 232 -6.22 -14.13 -16.70
N ARG A 233 -5.76 -14.02 -17.96
CA ARG A 233 -4.69 -14.88 -18.47
C ARG A 233 -3.55 -14.93 -17.46
N GLU A 234 -2.85 -16.07 -17.35
CA GLU A 234 -1.68 -16.17 -16.48
C GLU A 234 -0.69 -15.04 -16.82
N LEU A 235 -0.52 -14.14 -15.85
CA LEU A 235 0.46 -13.06 -15.88
C LEU A 235 1.69 -13.54 -15.11
N ASP A 236 2.88 -13.17 -15.58
CA ASP A 236 4.08 -13.25 -14.74
C ASP A 236 3.93 -12.34 -13.50
N ASN A 237 4.79 -12.53 -12.51
CA ASN A 237 4.63 -11.82 -11.23
C ASN A 237 4.75 -10.30 -11.37
N ASP A 238 5.69 -9.82 -12.21
CA ASP A 238 5.89 -8.39 -12.43
C ASP A 238 4.67 -7.77 -13.12
N ALA A 239 4.13 -8.43 -14.15
CA ALA A 239 2.93 -8.01 -14.85
C ALA A 239 1.72 -8.04 -13.92
N ALA A 240 1.57 -9.07 -13.08
CA ALA A 240 0.50 -9.14 -12.09
C ALA A 240 0.60 -8.03 -11.03
N PHE A 241 1.83 -7.70 -10.59
CA PHE A 241 2.09 -6.59 -9.66
C PHE A 241 1.65 -5.25 -10.22
N PHE A 242 1.99 -4.94 -11.48
CA PHE A 242 1.57 -3.71 -12.14
C PHE A 242 0.09 -3.71 -12.47
N PHE A 243 -0.44 -4.84 -12.94
CA PHE A 243 -1.84 -5.00 -13.27
C PHE A 243 -2.72 -4.70 -12.06
N SER A 244 -2.41 -5.26 -10.88
CA SER A 244 -3.22 -5.06 -9.69
C SER A 244 -3.24 -3.59 -9.26
N ARG A 245 -2.09 -2.93 -9.28
CA ARG A 245 -1.98 -1.51 -8.91
C ARG A 245 -2.69 -0.61 -9.91
N GLN A 246 -2.47 -0.83 -11.20
CA GLN A 246 -3.12 -0.04 -12.23
C GLN A 246 -4.64 -0.23 -12.24
N LEU A 247 -5.11 -1.48 -12.07
CA LEU A 247 -6.55 -1.74 -11.99
C LEU A 247 -7.16 -1.03 -10.78
N ALA A 248 -6.52 -1.09 -9.61
CA ALA A 248 -6.97 -0.35 -8.42
C ALA A 248 -7.06 1.16 -8.71
N GLU A 249 -6.03 1.74 -9.33
CA GLU A 249 -6.03 3.16 -9.70
C GLU A 249 -7.21 3.52 -10.61
N ARG A 250 -7.48 2.69 -11.63
CA ARG A 250 -8.56 2.94 -12.60
C ARG A 250 -9.94 2.76 -11.99
N LEU A 251 -10.10 1.86 -11.03
CA LEU A 251 -11.37 1.60 -10.35
C LEU A 251 -11.68 2.62 -9.25
N LEU A 252 -10.66 3.11 -8.54
CA LEU A 252 -10.81 4.21 -7.57
C LEU A 252 -11.20 5.52 -8.26
N ASP A 253 -10.79 5.71 -9.52
CA ASP A 253 -11.03 6.92 -10.31
C ASP A 253 -10.56 8.19 -9.57
N LYS A 254 -11.50 8.99 -9.05
CA LYS A 254 -11.22 10.23 -8.30
C LYS A 254 -11.30 10.06 -6.78
N GLN A 255 -11.60 8.87 -6.29
CA GLN A 255 -11.67 8.59 -4.86
C GLN A 255 -10.26 8.47 -4.28
N GLU A 256 -10.03 9.09 -3.12
CA GLU A 256 -8.75 8.99 -2.40
C GLU A 256 -8.48 7.56 -1.94
N SER A 257 -9.52 6.85 -1.49
CA SER A 257 -9.45 5.45 -1.08
C SER A 257 -10.82 4.78 -1.14
N PHE A 258 -10.81 3.45 -1.08
CA PHE A 258 -11.99 2.62 -0.87
C PHE A 258 -11.75 1.72 0.34
N THR A 259 -12.64 1.81 1.34
CA THR A 259 -12.58 1.01 2.57
C THR A 259 -13.80 0.11 2.68
N TYR A 260 -13.59 -1.17 3.00
CA TYR A 260 -14.67 -2.15 3.17
C TYR A 260 -14.37 -3.14 4.28
N LEU A 261 -15.42 -3.78 4.79
CA LEU A 261 -15.36 -4.85 5.77
C LEU A 261 -15.68 -6.19 5.11
N MET A 262 -14.74 -7.13 5.14
CA MET A 262 -14.94 -8.52 4.76
C MET A 262 -15.17 -9.38 6.02
N LYS A 263 -16.30 -10.08 6.09
CA LYS A 263 -16.57 -11.08 7.12
C LYS A 263 -15.86 -12.38 6.75
N LYS A 264 -15.09 -12.94 7.68
CA LYS A 264 -14.53 -14.28 7.51
C LYS A 264 -15.59 -15.30 7.93
N LYS A 265 -15.73 -16.37 7.16
CA LYS A 265 -16.60 -17.48 7.57
C LYS A 265 -15.96 -18.15 8.78
N ALA A 266 -16.69 -18.18 9.89
CA ALA A 266 -16.38 -19.01 11.05
C ALA A 266 -16.45 -20.51 10.71
#